data_AF-A0A6J5GK63-F1
#
_entry.id   AF-A0A6J5GK63-F1
#
_cell.length_a   1.000
_cell.length_b   1.000
_cell.length_c   1.000
_cell.angle_alpha   90.00
_cell.angle_beta   90.00
_cell.angle_gamma   90.00
#
_symmetry.space_group_name_H-M   'P 1'
#
loop_
_entity.id
_entity.type
_entity.pdbx_description
1 polymer ?
#
loop_
_entity_poly.entity_id
_entity_poly.type
_entity_poly.pdbx_seq_one_letter_code
_entity_poly.pdbx_strand_id
1 'polypeptide(L)'
;MTLSGEFSAHREPASGELTTVPIAHPLFEGAQARVPVKTDRPLARGPLELLKWIQERMPMFSAAREGNDAPKRNRRLRGKG
;
A
#
# COMPACT_ATOMS: atom_id res chain seq x y z
N MET A 1 18.15 15.17 8.57
CA MET A 1 17.90 14.52 7.27
C MET A 1 16.78 13.52 7.47
N THR A 2 15.70 13.64 6.71
CA THR A 2 14.48 12.83 6.88
C THR A 2 14.20 12.07 5.59
N LEU A 3 13.83 10.80 5.71
CA LEU A 3 13.33 10.00 4.60
C LEU A 3 11.82 9.91 4.71
N SER A 4 11.13 10.37 3.66
CA SER A 4 9.68 10.38 3.58
C SER A 4 9.24 9.75 2.28
N GLY A 5 8.11 9.04 2.30
CA GLY A 5 7.44 8.65 1.07
C GLY A 5 6.95 9.88 0.31
N GLU A 6 6.84 9.78 -1.02
CA GLU A 6 6.35 10.83 -1.91
C GLU A 6 5.05 11.49 -1.40
N PHE A 7 4.16 10.68 -0.82
CA PHE A 7 2.88 11.15 -0.29
C PHE A 7 2.99 12.08 0.93
N SER A 8 3.99 11.90 1.79
CA SER A 8 4.20 12.76 2.97
C SER A 8 4.92 14.05 2.59
N ALA A 9 5.65 14.03 1.48
CA ALA A 9 6.46 15.13 1.01
C ALA A 9 5.64 16.28 0.37
N HIS A 10 4.30 16.22 0.33
CA HIS A 10 3.49 17.28 -0.27
C HIS A 10 3.29 18.52 0.61
N ARG A 11 3.46 18.43 1.94
CA ARG A 11 3.15 19.56 2.85
C ARG A 11 4.37 20.33 3.34
N GLU A 12 5.52 19.69 3.45
CA GLU A 12 6.76 20.29 3.96
C GLU A 12 7.51 21.19 2.98
N PRO A 13 7.67 20.86 1.67
CA PRO A 13 8.36 21.74 0.73
C PRO A 13 7.52 22.95 0.31
N ALA A 14 6.23 22.99 0.66
CA ALA A 14 5.34 24.10 0.32
C ALA A 14 5.72 25.42 1.02
N SER A 15 6.50 25.36 2.11
CA SER A 15 7.04 26.56 2.77
C SER A 15 8.27 27.14 2.04
N GLY A 16 8.86 26.41 1.09
CA GLY A 16 10.09 26.79 0.39
C GLY A 16 11.38 26.61 1.20
N GLU A 17 11.28 26.18 2.47
CA GLU A 17 12.43 25.96 3.35
C GLU A 17 13.06 24.57 3.15
N LEU A 18 12.30 23.65 2.53
CA LEU A 18 12.69 22.27 2.29
C LEU A 18 12.56 21.93 0.81
N THR A 19 13.49 21.13 0.30
CA THR A 19 13.43 20.55 -1.04
C THR A 19 13.40 19.03 -0.96
N THR A 20 12.81 18.40 -1.97
CA THR A 20 12.73 16.94 -2.06
C THR A 20 13.72 16.44 -3.09
N VAL A 21 14.43 15.36 -2.76
CA VAL A 21 15.36 14.69 -3.68
C VAL A 21 14.87 13.25 -3.85
N PRO A 22 14.61 12.79 -5.08
CA PRO A 22 14.15 11.42 -5.30
C PRO A 22 15.26 10.43 -4.98
N ILE A 23 14.93 9.35 -4.26
CA ILE A 23 15.86 8.27 -3.93
C ILE A 23 15.42 7.01 -4.67
N ALA A 24 16.06 6.75 -5.81
CA ALA A 24 15.91 5.49 -6.55
C ALA A 24 16.84 4.44 -5.94
N HIS A 25 16.34 3.64 -5.01
CA HIS A 25 17.12 2.58 -4.35
C HIS A 25 16.30 1.29 -4.20
N PRO A 26 16.87 0.09 -4.47
CA PRO A 26 16.14 -1.18 -4.42
C PRO A 26 15.40 -1.47 -3.10
N LEU A 27 15.91 -0.96 -1.99
CA LEU A 27 15.26 -1.09 -0.67
C LEU A 27 13.85 -0.46 -0.62
N PHE A 28 13.57 0.52 -1.46
CA PHE A 28 12.29 1.24 -1.45
C PHE A 28 11.32 0.76 -2.54
N GLU A 29 11.75 -0.15 -3.43
CA GLU A 29 10.88 -0.74 -4.47
C GLU A 29 9.71 -1.53 -3.85
N GLY A 30 9.92 -2.10 -2.66
CA GLY A 30 8.91 -2.88 -1.94
C GLY A 30 8.13 -2.12 -0.88
N ALA A 31 8.24 -0.78 -0.80
CA ALA A 31 7.54 0.01 0.21
C ALA A 31 6.02 -0.08 0.00
N GLN A 32 5.27 -0.42 1.05
CA GLN A 32 3.83 -0.66 0.97
C GLN A 32 3.06 0.14 2.01
N ALA A 33 1.96 0.74 1.58
CA ALA A 33 0.94 1.26 2.47
C ALA A 33 -0.16 0.20 2.64
N ARG A 34 -0.51 -0.14 3.87
CA ARG A 34 -1.54 -1.16 4.18
C ARG A 34 -2.51 -0.65 5.23
N VAL A 35 -3.79 -1.01 5.09
CA VAL A 35 -4.81 -0.76 6.11
C VAL A 35 -5.17 -2.08 6.78
N PRO A 36 -4.63 -2.39 7.97
CA PRO A 36 -4.92 -3.64 8.66
C PRO A 36 -6.34 -3.62 9.22
N VAL A 37 -7.09 -4.70 8.96
CA VAL A 37 -8.44 -4.92 9.49
C VAL A 37 -8.49 -6.28 10.18
N LYS A 38 -9.34 -6.40 11.21
CA LYS A 38 -9.61 -7.70 11.84
C LYS A 38 -10.50 -8.54 10.91
N THR A 39 -10.07 -9.75 10.58
CA THR A 39 -10.76 -10.63 9.61
C THR A 39 -12.05 -11.23 10.16
N ASP A 40 -12.14 -11.39 11.47
CA ASP A 40 -13.28 -11.96 12.20
C ASP A 40 -14.37 -10.92 12.53
N ARG A 41 -14.15 -9.65 12.16
CA ARG A 41 -15.06 -8.55 12.46
C ARG A 41 -15.44 -7.79 11.20
N PRO A 42 -16.66 -8.02 10.66
CA PRO A 42 -17.17 -7.21 9.58
C PRO A 42 -17.13 -5.72 9.93
N LEU A 43 -16.66 -4.90 8.99
CA LEU A 43 -16.65 -3.46 9.16
C LEU A 43 -18.07 -2.92 9.06
N ALA A 44 -18.42 -2.00 9.96
CA ALA A 44 -19.66 -1.24 9.84
C ALA A 44 -19.62 -0.33 8.61
N ARG A 45 -20.77 0.17 8.19
CA ARG A 45 -20.92 1.02 6.99
C ARG A 45 -20.02 2.26 7.02
N GLY A 46 -19.90 2.93 8.17
CA GLY A 46 -19.05 4.13 8.30
C GLY A 46 -17.58 3.88 7.94
N PRO A 47 -16.88 2.95 8.61
CA PRO A 47 -15.52 2.56 8.24
C PRO A 47 -15.36 2.10 6.78
N LEU A 48 -16.37 1.43 6.20
CA LEU A 48 -16.33 1.04 4.79
C LEU A 48 -16.35 2.24 3.84
N GLU A 49 -17.23 3.22 4.09
CA GLU A 49 -17.26 4.46 3.30
C GLU A 49 -15.97 5.26 3.46
N LEU A 50 -15.37 5.28 4.65
CA LEU A 50 -14.07 5.91 4.86
C LEU A 50 -12.97 5.19 4.06
N LEU A 51 -12.95 3.86 4.05
CA LEU A 51 -11.99 3.10 3.25
C LEU A 51 -12.13 3.38 1.76
N LYS A 52 -13.37 3.52 1.27
CA LYS A 52 -13.65 3.90 -0.11
C LYS A 52 -13.14 5.32 -0.40
N TRP A 53 -13.43 6.27 0.49
CA TRP A 53 -12.95 7.65 0.40
C TRP A 53 -11.42 7.76 0.35
N ILE A 54 -10.72 6.94 1.15
CA ILE A 54 -9.24 6.84 1.15
C ILE A 54 -8.75 6.31 -0.20
N GLN A 55 -9.29 5.19 -0.66
CA GLN A 55 -8.89 4.56 -1.94
C GLN A 55 -9.10 5.49 -3.14
N GLU A 56 -10.17 6.28 -3.14
CA GLU A 56 -10.47 7.23 -4.21
C GLU A 56 -9.53 8.44 -4.23
N ARG A 57 -9.07 8.91 -3.07
CA ARG A 57 -8.31 10.18 -2.94
C ARG A 57 -6.81 10.02 -2.79
N MET A 58 -6.35 8.82 -2.47
CA MET A 58 -4.94 8.56 -2.23
C MET A 58 -4.42 7.64 -3.34
N PRO A 59 -3.68 8.17 -4.33
CA PRO A 59 -3.28 7.42 -5.53
C PRO A 59 -2.51 6.13 -5.26
N MET A 60 -1.74 6.06 -4.16
CA MET A 60 -1.05 4.84 -3.75
C MET A 60 -1.98 3.69 -3.33
N PHE A 61 -3.25 4.01 -3.04
CA PHE A 61 -4.30 3.03 -2.73
C PHE A 61 -5.28 2.82 -3.89
N SER A 62 -5.19 3.61 -4.98
CA SER A 62 -6.11 3.53 -6.12
C SER A 62 -5.65 2.55 -7.20
N ALA A 63 -4.38 2.15 -7.21
CA ALA A 63 -3.81 1.20 -8.18
C ALA A 63 -4.12 -0.27 -7.82
N ALA A 64 -4.56 -1.01 -8.84
CA ALA A 64 -5.25 -2.29 -8.78
C ALA A 64 -4.42 -3.49 -8.26
N ARG A 65 -5.01 -4.25 -7.32
CA ARG A 65 -5.44 -5.66 -7.48
C ARG A 65 -4.55 -6.66 -8.27
N GLU A 66 -3.22 -6.58 -8.23
CA GLU A 66 -2.35 -7.58 -8.89
C GLU A 66 -1.74 -8.64 -7.95
N GLY A 67 -1.77 -8.46 -6.63
CA GLY A 67 -0.99 -9.31 -5.73
C GLY A 67 -1.70 -10.51 -5.09
N ASN A 68 -3.03 -10.55 -5.02
CA ASN A 68 -3.74 -11.46 -4.10
C ASN A 68 -4.52 -12.61 -4.78
N ASP A 69 -4.66 -12.59 -6.11
CA ASP A 69 -5.35 -13.63 -6.89
C ASP A 69 -4.36 -14.57 -7.63
N ALA A 70 -3.09 -14.61 -7.22
CA ALA A 70 -2.17 -15.63 -7.73
C ALA A 70 -2.69 -17.01 -7.28
N PRO A 71 -3.03 -17.93 -8.20
CA PRO A 71 -3.57 -19.22 -7.82
C PRO A 71 -2.52 -19.96 -6.98
N LYS A 72 -2.87 -20.34 -5.75
CA LYS A 72 -2.08 -21.27 -4.93
C LYS A 72 -1.91 -22.55 -5.75
N ARG A 73 -0.79 -22.65 -6.46
CA ARG A 73 -0.38 -23.85 -7.19
C ARG A 73 -0.10 -24.92 -6.14
N ASN A 74 -1.15 -25.65 -5.78
CA ASN A 74 -1.09 -26.86 -4.97
C ASN A 74 -0.21 -27.87 -5.71
N ARG A 75 1.10 -27.81 -5.47
CA ARG A 75 2.03 -28.87 -5.83
C ARG A 75 1.76 -30.03 -4.87
N ARG A 76 0.63 -30.72 -5.08
CA ARG A 76 0.38 -32.02 -4.47
C ARG A 76 1.44 -32.96 -5.05
N LEU A 77 2.41 -33.23 -4.17
CA LEU A 77 3.34 -34.34 -4.15
C LEU A 77 2.96 -35.46 -5.13
N ARG A 78 3.64 -35.51 -6.28
CA ARG A 78 3.77 -36.76 -7.06
C ARG A 78 4.91 -37.54 -6.43
N GLY A 79 4.61 -38.20 -5.32
CA GLY A 79 5.50 -39.14 -4.66
C GLY A 79 4.66 -40.32 -4.19
N LYS A 80 4.72 -41.42 -4.94
CA LYS A 80 4.63 -42.84 -4.53
C LYS A 80 4.08 -43.70 -5.66
N GLY A 81 4.77 -44.82 -5.92
CA GLY A 81 4.38 -45.90 -6.82
C GLY A 81 5.39 -46.10 -7.92
#